data_AF-A0A402A5V1-F1
#
_entry.id   AF-A0A402A5V1-F1
#
_cell.length_a   1.000
_cell.length_b   1.000
_cell.length_c   1.000
_cell.angle_alpha   90.00
_cell.angle_beta   90.00
_cell.angle_gamma   90.00
#
_symmetry.space_group_name_H-M   'P 1'
#
loop_
_entity.id
_entity.type
_entity.pdbx_description
1 polymer ?
#
loop_
_entity_poly.entity_id
_entity_poly.type
_entity_poly.pdbx_seq_one_letter_code
_entity_poly.pdbx_strand_id
1 'polypeptide(L)'
;MRTSDQVAALEPFENMLVVSEVATFLGVKPGRIHAMIEDGSLLSRYATLQETAQLLASGRIKGVPGSGIRLIPHYAAALAADRRKRGWPKGLARKKA
;
A
#
# COMPACT_ATOMS: atom_id res chain seq x y z
N MET A 1 -22.50 -2.13 -0.81
CA MET A 1 -21.07 -1.93 -1.10
C MET A 1 -20.32 -1.97 0.21
N ARG A 2 -19.41 -2.94 0.42
CA ARG A 2 -18.50 -2.90 1.59
C ARG A 2 -17.41 -1.89 1.26
N THR A 3 -17.17 -0.93 2.15
CA THR A 3 -16.07 0.03 1.99
C THR A 3 -14.73 -0.70 2.00
N SER A 4 -13.76 -0.20 1.24
CA SER A 4 -12.41 -0.74 1.11
C SER A 4 -11.74 -1.02 2.46
N ASP A 5 -12.05 -0.19 3.46
CA ASP A 5 -11.57 -0.33 4.84
C ASP A 5 -12.11 -1.59 5.55
N GLN A 6 -13.36 -2.01 5.28
CA GLN A 6 -13.98 -3.18 5.93
C GLN A 6 -13.40 -4.50 5.42
N VAL A 7 -12.97 -4.55 4.15
CA VAL A 7 -12.38 -5.75 3.55
C VAL A 7 -10.93 -5.93 4.02
N ALA A 8 -10.19 -4.82 4.21
CA ALA A 8 -8.85 -4.86 4.79
C ALA A 8 -8.87 -5.25 6.29
N ALA A 9 -9.93 -4.94 7.03
CA ALA A 9 -10.05 -5.28 8.46
C ALA A 9 -10.19 -6.79 8.75
N LEU A 10 -10.52 -7.60 7.74
CA LEU A 10 -10.67 -9.06 7.90
C LEU A 10 -9.33 -9.81 7.84
N GLU A 11 -8.26 -9.15 7.42
CA GLU A 11 -6.94 -9.78 7.33
C GLU A 11 -6.18 -9.71 8.67
N PRO A 12 -5.50 -10.80 9.06
CA PRO A 12 -4.63 -10.80 10.21
C PRO A 12 -3.48 -9.82 10.01
N PHE A 13 -3.04 -9.19 11.10
CA PHE A 13 -1.97 -8.19 11.08
C PHE A 13 -0.65 -8.72 10.47
N GLU A 14 -0.38 -10.01 10.62
CA GLU A 14 0.80 -10.68 10.05
C GLU A 14 0.84 -10.61 8.51
N ASN A 15 -0.33 -10.58 7.86
CA ASN A 15 -0.46 -10.45 6.41
C ASN A 15 -0.53 -9.00 5.94
N MET A 16 -0.28 -8.04 6.83
CA MET A 16 -0.32 -6.62 6.51
C MET A 16 1.08 -6.06 6.28
N LEU A 17 1.19 -5.24 5.26
CA LEU A 17 2.41 -4.52 4.88
C LEU A 17 2.25 -3.04 5.16
N VAL A 18 3.35 -2.40 5.58
CA VAL A 18 3.42 -0.93 5.62
C VAL A 18 3.70 -0.37 4.24
N VAL A 19 3.40 0.92 4.04
CA VAL A 19 3.57 1.61 2.75
C VAL A 19 4.97 1.44 2.15
N SER A 20 6.02 1.50 2.97
CA SER A 20 7.41 1.33 2.53
C SER A 20 7.70 -0.08 2.00
N GLU A 21 7.12 -1.10 2.62
CA GLU A 21 7.27 -2.49 2.19
C GLU A 21 6.50 -2.73 0.89
N VAL A 22 5.28 -2.20 0.77
CA VAL A 22 4.52 -2.29 -0.49
C VAL A 22 5.23 -1.55 -1.62
N ALA A 23 5.80 -0.38 -1.34
CA ALA A 23 6.59 0.38 -2.31
C ALA A 23 7.80 -0.43 -2.81
N THR A 24 8.47 -1.14 -1.89
CA THR A 24 9.58 -2.04 -2.21
C THR A 24 9.10 -3.24 -3.03
N PHE A 25 8.02 -3.90 -2.58
CA PHE A 25 7.41 -5.06 -3.24
C PHE A 25 6.98 -4.75 -4.68
N LEU A 26 6.39 -3.57 -4.90
CA LEU A 26 5.95 -3.13 -6.22
C LEU A 26 7.03 -2.44 -7.04
N GLY A 27 8.22 -2.15 -6.48
CA GLY A 27 9.27 -1.38 -7.14
C GLY A 27 8.79 0.01 -7.58
N VAL A 28 8.13 0.74 -6.67
CA VAL A 28 7.64 2.12 -6.88
C VAL A 28 7.99 3.01 -5.68
N LYS A 29 7.84 4.34 -5.84
CA LYS A 29 8.04 5.27 -4.73
C LYS A 29 6.84 5.23 -3.75
N PRO A 30 7.04 5.44 -2.43
CA PRO A 30 5.96 5.47 -1.44
C PRO A 30 4.81 6.43 -1.79
N GLY A 31 5.11 7.60 -2.37
CA GLY A 31 4.08 8.54 -2.81
C GLY A 31 3.10 7.97 -3.85
N ARG A 32 3.53 7.01 -4.68
CA ARG A 32 2.61 6.33 -5.62
C ARG A 32 1.65 5.41 -4.88
N ILE A 33 2.09 4.76 -3.81
CA ILE A 33 1.24 3.92 -2.96
C ILE A 33 0.19 4.78 -2.25
N HIS A 34 0.56 5.95 -1.73
CA HIS A 34 -0.39 6.91 -1.17
C HIS A 34 -1.46 7.33 -2.18
N ALA A 35 -1.04 7.68 -3.41
CA ALA A 35 -1.99 8.00 -4.48
C ALA A 35 -2.94 6.82 -4.80
N MET A 36 -2.44 5.57 -4.77
CA MET A 36 -3.25 4.37 -4.99
C MET A 36 -4.24 4.08 -3.85
N ILE A 37 -3.93 4.53 -2.64
CA ILE A 37 -4.85 4.44 -1.50
C ILE A 37 -5.93 5.51 -1.64
N GLU A 38 -5.54 6.73 -1.98
CA GLU A 38 -6.44 7.88 -2.16
C GLU A 38 -7.42 7.69 -3.32
N ASP A 39 -6.96 7.11 -4.44
CA ASP A 39 -7.80 6.79 -5.60
C ASP A 39 -8.65 5.51 -5.43
N GLY A 40 -8.52 4.83 -4.28
CA GLY A 40 -9.26 3.62 -3.94
C GLY A 40 -8.83 2.36 -4.70
N SER A 41 -7.76 2.43 -5.50
CA SER A 41 -7.25 1.28 -6.25
C SER A 41 -6.53 0.25 -5.36
N LEU A 42 -6.07 0.67 -4.18
CA LEU A 42 -5.38 -0.17 -3.20
C LEU A 42 -6.14 -0.16 -1.87
N LEU A 43 -6.51 -1.36 -1.41
CA LEU A 43 -7.14 -1.54 -0.11
C LEU A 43 -6.13 -1.23 0.99
N SER A 44 -6.55 -0.43 1.97
CA SER A 44 -5.74 -0.14 3.14
C SER A 44 -6.65 0.10 4.35
N ARG A 45 -6.06 0.06 5.53
CA ARG A 45 -6.66 0.58 6.77
C ARG A 45 -5.61 1.27 7.61
N TYR A 46 -6.04 2.02 8.62
CA TYR A 46 -5.11 2.52 9.63
C TYR A 46 -4.71 1.40 10.60
N ALA A 47 -3.46 1.45 11.04
CA ALA A 47 -2.98 0.62 12.14
C ALA A 47 -3.64 1.06 13.45
N THR A 48 -3.98 0.10 14.29
CA THR A 48 -4.36 0.38 15.68
C THR A 48 -3.13 0.80 16.49
N LEU A 49 -3.36 1.32 17.70
CA LEU A 49 -2.29 1.72 18.60
C LEU A 49 -1.40 0.51 19.00
N GLN A 50 -2.01 -0.65 19.21
CA GLN A 50 -1.29 -1.90 19.52
C GLN A 50 -0.43 -2.37 18.34
N GLU A 51 -0.98 -2.36 17.12
CA GLU A 51 -0.23 -2.70 15.91
C GLU A 51 0.92 -1.72 15.66
N THR A 52 0.69 -0.43 15.91
CA THR A 52 1.73 0.61 15.80
C THR A 52 2.90 0.33 16.74
N ALA A 53 2.61 -0.05 17.99
CA ALA A 53 3.65 -0.44 18.95
C ALA A 53 4.44 -1.68 18.47
N GLN A 54 3.75 -2.67 17.89
CA GLN A 54 4.41 -3.86 17.32
C GLN A 54 5.29 -3.52 16.11
N LEU A 55 4.86 -2.61 15.23
CA LEU A 55 5.67 -2.15 14.10
C LEU A 55 6.93 -1.39 14.53
N LEU A 56 6.83 -0.60 15.60
CA LEU A 56 7.99 0.08 16.21
C LEU A 56 8.95 -0.93 16.84
N ALA A 57 8.42 -1.87 17.63
CA ALA A 57 9.22 -2.89 18.32
C ALA A 57 9.97 -3.81 17.34
N SER A 58 9.34 -4.15 16.21
CA SER A 58 9.94 -4.95 15.14
C SER A 58 10.89 -4.16 14.22
N GLY A 59 10.98 -2.84 14.37
CA GLY A 59 11.79 -1.97 13.51
C GLY A 59 11.27 -1.82 12.08
N ARG A 60 10.04 -2.28 11.78
CA ARG A 60 9.38 -2.11 10.48
C ARG A 60 9.09 -0.64 10.16
N ILE A 61 8.95 0.18 11.21
CA ILE A 61 8.88 1.64 11.12
C ILE A 61 9.90 2.28 12.07
N LYS A 62 10.34 3.50 11.74
CA LYS A 62 11.28 4.28 12.57
C LYS A 62 10.60 5.34 13.44
N GLY A 63 9.29 5.53 13.27
CA GLY A 63 8.50 6.57 13.92
C GLY A 63 7.09 6.58 13.36
N VAL A 64 6.19 7.26 14.08
CA VAL A 64 4.78 7.37 13.69
C VAL A 64 4.58 8.69 12.93
N PRO A 65 4.13 8.65 11.66
CA PRO A 65 3.79 9.86 10.92
C PRO A 65 2.60 10.59 11.57
N GLY A 66 2.54 11.92 11.45
CA GLY A 66 1.40 12.70 11.96
C GLY A 66 0.04 12.31 11.36
N SER A 67 0.04 11.64 10.20
CA SER A 67 -1.15 11.10 9.53
C SER A 67 -1.53 9.68 9.97
N GLY A 68 -0.80 9.08 10.90
CA GLY A 68 -0.92 7.65 11.26
C GLY A 68 -0.26 6.71 10.24
N ILE A 69 -0.33 5.41 10.53
CA ILE A 69 0.29 4.35 9.71
C ILE A 69 -0.79 3.65 8.89
N ARG A 70 -0.57 3.58 7.57
CA ARG A 70 -1.41 2.80 6.65
C ARG A 70 -0.88 1.37 6.54
N LEU A 71 -1.77 0.42 6.76
CA LEU A 71 -1.57 -1.01 6.56
C LEU A 71 -2.30 -1.46 5.31
N ILE A 72 -1.61 -2.25 4.49
CA ILE A 72 -2.09 -2.73 3.20
C ILE A 72 -2.01 -4.26 3.23
N PRO A 73 -3.11 -4.98 2.96
CA PRO A 73 -3.07 -6.43 2.85
C PRO A 73 -2.09 -6.91 1.78
N HIS A 74 -1.34 -7.97 2.08
CA HIS A 74 -0.40 -8.57 1.13
C HIS A 74 -1.09 -8.99 -0.18
N TYR A 75 -2.31 -9.55 -0.13
CA TYR A 75 -3.05 -9.91 -1.33
C TYR A 75 -3.41 -8.69 -2.19
N ALA A 76 -3.71 -7.54 -1.57
CA ALA A 76 -4.06 -6.32 -2.29
C ALA A 76 -2.83 -5.77 -3.03
N ALA A 77 -1.66 -5.84 -2.40
CA ALA A 77 -0.38 -5.53 -3.05
C ALA A 77 -0.10 -6.49 -4.22
N ALA A 78 -0.34 -7.81 -4.05
CA ALA A 78 -0.17 -8.79 -5.12
C ALA A 78 -1.09 -8.51 -6.33
N LEU A 79 -2.36 -8.22 -6.08
CA LEU A 79 -3.31 -7.82 -7.14
C LEU A 79 -2.87 -6.54 -7.86
N ALA A 80 -2.31 -5.57 -7.13
CA ALA A 80 -1.77 -4.35 -7.72
C ALA A 80 -0.54 -4.62 -8.60
N ALA A 81 0.32 -5.58 -8.23
CA ALA A 81 1.46 -6.01 -9.05
C ALA A 81 1.00 -6.58 -10.40
N ASP A 82 -0.05 -7.41 -10.40
CA ASP A 82 -0.59 -8.02 -11.62
C ASP A 82 -1.27 -7.01 -12.55
N ARG A 83 -1.88 -5.95 -12.00
CA ARG A 83 -2.45 -4.85 -12.81
C ARG A 83 -1.37 -4.10 -13.59
N ARG A 84 -0.16 -3.96 -13.04
CA ARG A 84 0.96 -3.26 -13.70
C ARG A 84 1.37 -3.94 -15.01
N LYS A 85 1.13 -5.25 -15.16
CA LYS A 85 1.39 -5.97 -16.41
C LYS A 85 0.41 -5.61 -17.54
N ARG A 86 -0.74 -4.99 -17.24
CA ARG A 86 -1.79 -4.68 -18.24
C ARG A 86 -1.73 -3.27 -18.85
N GLY A 87 -0.89 -2.37 -18.34
CA GLY A 87 -0.85 -1.01 -18.87
C GLY A 87 0.41 -0.26 -18.50
N TRP A 88 1.26 -0.06 -19.50
CA TRP A 88 1.87 1.20 -19.95
C TRP A 88 3.11 0.83 -20.77
N PRO A 89 3.08 0.91 -22.11
CA PRO A 89 4.28 0.71 -22.92
C PRO A 89 5.28 1.81 -22.56
N LYS A 90 6.33 1.45 -21.80
CA LYS A 90 7.48 2.31 -21.60
C LYS A 90 8.24 2.37 -22.93
N GLY A 91 8.03 3.43 -23.72
CA GLY A 91 8.84 3.64 -24.93
C GLY A 91 8.33 4.61 -25.98
N LEU A 92 7.06 5.07 -25.95
CA LEU A 92 6.61 6.04 -26.95
C LEU A 92 6.80 7.47 -26.44
N ALA A 93 7.88 8.11 -26.90
CA ALA A 93 8.11 9.52 -26.71
C ALA A 93 6.93 10.33 -27.27
N ARG A 94 6.39 11.28 -26.49
CA ARG A 94 5.56 12.37 -27.00
C ARG A 94 6.45 13.29 -27.86
N LYS A 95 6.69 12.94 -29.12
CA LYS A 95 7.16 13.91 -30.12
C LYS A 95 6.47 13.68 -31.47
N LYS A 96 5.66 14.69 -31.80
CA LYS A 96 5.15 15.13 -33.12
C LYS A 96 4.19 14.17 -33.84
N ALA A 97 2.89 14.43 -33.65
CA ALA A 97 1.99 14.54 -34.80
C ALA A 97 2.20 15.91 -35.45
#